data_AF-G4Z7X0-F1
#
_entry.id   AF-G4Z7X0-F1
#
_cell.length_a   1.000
_cell.length_b   1.000
_cell.length_c   1.000
_cell.angle_alpha   90.00
_cell.angle_beta   90.00
_cell.angle_gamma   90.00
#
_symmetry.space_group_name_H-M   'P 1'
#
loop_
_entity.id
_entity.type
_entity.pdbx_description
1 polymer ?
#
loop_
_entity_poly.entity_id
_entity_poly.type
_entity_poly.pdbx_seq_one_letter_code
_entity_poly.pdbx_strand_id
1 'polypeptide(L)'
;MVAVRVLLLTVALALLALAGAAVQPKAARVRKSWAAYTSNEKKLYLSALEKAMASGSHMLFTQVYMDSGSLEQVVGTCGAPAWYRKYLLGYENMLRSLDSTFSDLTLPYWDIFEDAAKRISTSTTCNGIEGCSPILKDLGGCEGPELLPGAYVVNGEAIPSGNCANSSVAAHTCTNHKKCEKCIPRGDWGIGDSSLEFGPTTFADLIRRASSANGTSSSGASAMDTLRKEVQNSVQLTIHSLLGGAYETRAASFDPIFLSH
;
A
#
# COMPACT_ATOMS: atom_id res chain seq x y z
N MET A 1 21.24 39.04 -51.17
CA MET A 1 20.10 38.79 -50.25
C MET A 1 19.75 37.31 -50.07
N VAL A 2 19.85 36.46 -51.10
CA VAL A 2 19.54 35.01 -51.00
C VAL A 2 20.53 34.25 -50.10
N ALA A 3 21.84 34.51 -50.22
CA ALA A 3 22.87 33.84 -49.43
C ALA A 3 22.76 34.06 -47.91
N VAL A 4 22.36 35.26 -47.48
CA VAL A 4 22.17 35.61 -46.06
C VAL A 4 20.96 34.89 -45.47
N ARG A 5 19.89 34.72 -46.26
CA ARG A 5 18.69 33.98 -45.83
C ARG A 5 18.95 32.49 -45.69
N VAL A 6 19.75 31.90 -46.60
CA VAL A 6 20.15 30.49 -46.53
C VAL A 6 21.04 30.25 -45.30
N LEU A 7 21.97 31.16 -45.01
CA LEU A 7 22.85 31.06 -43.83
C LEU A 7 22.08 31.18 -42.52
N LEU A 8 21.08 32.07 -42.44
CA LEU A 8 20.24 32.20 -41.24
C LEU A 8 19.36 30.97 -41.01
N LEU A 9 18.84 30.36 -42.09
CA LEU A 9 18.06 29.13 -42.02
C LEU A 9 18.91 27.93 -41.58
N THR A 10 20.14 27.80 -42.07
CA THR A 10 21.03 26.71 -41.66
C THR A 10 21.48 26.85 -40.21
N VAL A 11 21.75 28.07 -39.73
CA VAL A 11 22.08 28.33 -38.32
C VAL A 11 20.87 28.06 -37.41
N ALA A 12 19.66 28.44 -37.83
CA ALA A 12 18.44 28.15 -37.07
C ALA A 12 18.14 26.65 -36.99
N LEU A 13 18.30 25.89 -38.08
CA LEU A 13 18.15 24.43 -38.07
C LEU A 13 19.23 23.74 -37.24
N ALA A 14 20.47 24.22 -37.27
CA ALA A 14 21.56 23.69 -36.45
C ALA A 14 21.29 23.94 -34.94
N LEU A 15 20.79 25.12 -34.58
CA LEU A 15 20.40 25.45 -33.21
C LEU A 15 19.18 24.62 -32.73
N LEU A 16 18.22 24.35 -33.61
CA LEU A 16 17.09 23.45 -33.31
C LEU A 16 17.52 21.99 -33.15
N ALA A 17 18.51 21.52 -33.92
CA ALA A 17 19.08 20.19 -33.79
C ALA A 17 19.93 20.04 -32.50
N LEU A 18 20.62 21.11 -32.08
CA LEU A 18 21.34 21.18 -30.79
C LEU A 18 20.40 21.35 -29.59
N ALA A 19 19.22 21.94 -29.79
CA ALA A 19 18.16 22.09 -28.79
C ALA A 19 17.24 20.85 -28.71
N GLY A 20 17.54 19.79 -29.45
CA GLY A 20 16.98 18.46 -29.22
C GLY A 20 17.46 17.95 -27.87
N ALA A 21 16.90 18.48 -26.79
CA ALA A 21 17.03 17.90 -25.46
C ALA A 21 16.57 16.45 -25.61
N ALA A 22 17.52 15.51 -25.57
CA ALA A 22 17.19 14.13 -25.36
C ALA A 22 16.33 14.11 -24.09
N VAL A 23 15.03 13.84 -24.24
CA VAL A 23 14.16 13.56 -23.10
C VAL A 23 14.77 12.32 -22.50
N GLN A 24 15.60 12.51 -21.48
CA GLN A 24 16.06 11.42 -20.64
C GLN A 24 14.79 10.71 -20.21
N PRO A 25 14.57 9.45 -20.61
CA PRO A 25 13.37 8.75 -20.22
C PRO A 25 13.34 8.80 -18.70
N LYS A 26 12.28 9.41 -18.13
CA LYS A 26 12.15 9.48 -16.68
C LYS A 26 12.31 8.04 -16.19
N ALA A 27 13.27 7.83 -15.30
CA ALA A 27 13.63 6.49 -14.83
C ALA A 27 12.36 5.72 -14.46
N ALA A 28 12.30 4.45 -14.86
CA ALA A 28 11.14 3.61 -14.55
C ALA A 28 10.92 3.61 -13.03
N ARG A 29 9.65 3.72 -12.61
CA ARG A 29 9.29 3.66 -11.19
C ARG A 29 9.46 2.23 -10.71
N VAL A 30 10.33 2.02 -9.73
CA VAL A 30 10.60 0.69 -9.15
C VAL A 30 10.08 0.66 -7.73
N ARG A 31 9.02 -0.11 -7.50
CA ARG A 31 8.57 -0.45 -6.14
C ARG A 31 9.54 -1.47 -5.55
N LYS A 32 9.94 -1.27 -4.30
CA LYS A 32 10.85 -2.16 -3.57
C LYS A 32 10.31 -2.41 -2.16
N SER A 33 10.84 -3.45 -1.49
CA SER A 33 10.44 -3.76 -0.12
C SER A 33 10.76 -2.58 0.80
N TRP A 34 9.96 -2.39 1.85
CA TRP A 34 10.24 -1.37 2.85
C TRP A 34 11.63 -1.50 3.48
N ALA A 35 12.11 -2.74 3.64
CA ALA A 35 13.46 -3.02 4.15
C ALA A 35 14.57 -2.52 3.20
N ALA A 36 14.30 -2.43 1.89
CA ALA A 36 15.22 -1.91 0.88
C ALA A 36 15.14 -0.38 0.69
N TYR A 37 14.22 0.31 1.37
CA TYR A 37 14.19 1.77 1.38
C TYR A 37 15.36 2.32 2.20
N THR A 38 16.07 3.30 1.62
CA THR A 38 17.00 4.14 2.37
C THR A 38 16.24 5.02 3.36
N SER A 39 16.92 5.54 4.38
CA SER A 39 16.31 6.47 5.35
C SER A 39 15.68 7.70 4.67
N ASN A 40 16.26 8.17 3.56
CA ASN A 40 15.70 9.29 2.79
C ASN A 40 14.39 8.91 2.08
N GLU A 41 14.32 7.72 1.47
CA GLU A 41 13.10 7.25 0.82
C GLU A 41 12.00 6.97 1.83
N LYS A 42 12.33 6.40 3.00
CA LYS A 42 11.37 6.23 4.10
C LYS A 42 10.81 7.57 4.54
N LYS A 43 11.68 8.55 4.82
CA LYS A 43 11.28 9.91 5.20
C LYS A 43 10.40 10.54 4.12
N LEU A 44 10.78 10.42 2.85
CA LEU A 44 10.00 10.96 1.73
C LEU A 44 8.60 10.36 1.68
N TYR A 45 8.49 9.03 1.83
CA TYR A 45 7.21 8.33 1.82
C TYR A 45 6.32 8.71 3.01
N LEU A 46 6.87 8.71 4.23
CA LEU A 46 6.13 9.05 5.45
C LEU A 46 5.65 10.51 5.40
N SER A 47 6.50 11.46 5.00
CA SER A 47 6.09 12.87 4.85
C SER A 47 5.02 13.08 3.78
N ALA A 48 5.05 12.30 2.69
CA ALA A 48 3.99 12.35 1.69
C ALA A 48 2.66 11.80 2.24
N LEU A 49 2.69 10.71 3.00
CA LEU A 49 1.51 10.17 3.68
C LEU A 49 0.93 11.16 4.70
N GLU A 50 1.76 11.75 5.56
CA GLU A 50 1.33 12.77 6.53
C GLU A 50 0.62 13.94 5.81
N LYS A 51 1.17 14.42 4.69
CA LYS A 51 0.54 15.47 3.89
C LYS A 51 -0.77 15.01 3.24
N ALA A 52 -0.83 13.77 2.77
CA ALA A 52 -2.06 13.19 2.22
C ALA A 52 -3.17 13.07 3.27
N MET A 53 -2.82 12.67 4.50
CA MET A 53 -3.74 12.55 5.63
C MET A 53 -4.22 13.92 6.09
N ALA A 54 -3.30 14.86 6.31
CA ALA A 54 -3.63 16.22 6.75
C ALA A 54 -4.49 17.00 5.73
N SER A 55 -4.27 16.76 4.43
CA SER A 55 -5.07 17.38 3.36
C SER A 55 -6.44 16.73 3.14
N GLY A 56 -6.70 15.55 3.72
CA GLY A 56 -7.88 14.74 3.44
C GLY A 56 -7.80 13.91 2.16
N SER A 57 -6.71 14.01 1.39
CA SER A 57 -6.50 13.23 0.16
C SER A 57 -6.47 11.73 0.42
N HIS A 58 -5.88 11.30 1.55
CA HIS A 58 -5.90 9.89 1.98
C HIS A 58 -7.34 9.41 2.21
N MET A 59 -8.14 10.18 2.95
CA MET A 59 -9.54 9.86 3.25
C MET A 59 -10.40 9.78 1.98
N LEU A 60 -10.15 10.61 0.97
CA LEU A 60 -10.84 10.50 -0.33
C LEU A 60 -10.55 9.16 -1.01
N PHE A 61 -9.31 8.66 -0.95
CA PHE A 61 -8.98 7.34 -1.48
C PHE A 61 -9.63 6.21 -0.67
N THR A 62 -9.73 6.36 0.66
CA THR A 62 -10.51 5.46 1.51
C THR A 62 -11.98 5.41 1.05
N GLN A 63 -12.58 6.55 0.76
CA GLN A 63 -13.96 6.63 0.24
C GLN A 63 -14.11 5.96 -1.13
N VAL A 64 -13.14 6.16 -2.03
CA VAL A 64 -13.13 5.48 -3.35
C VAL A 64 -13.09 3.97 -3.19
N TYR A 65 -12.30 3.44 -2.26
CA TYR A 65 -12.27 2.00 -1.97
C TYR A 65 -13.59 1.50 -1.37
N MET A 66 -14.18 2.28 -0.45
CA MET A 66 -15.43 1.93 0.24
C MET A 66 -16.69 2.11 -0.62
N ASP A 67 -16.58 2.78 -1.77
CA ASP A 67 -17.70 2.92 -2.71
C ASP A 67 -18.24 1.53 -3.12
N SER A 68 -19.57 1.40 -3.17
CA SER A 68 -20.19 0.10 -3.43
C SER A 68 -19.79 -0.46 -4.80
N GLY A 69 -19.66 0.39 -5.81
CA GLY A 69 -19.20 -0.02 -7.14
C GLY A 69 -17.75 -0.49 -7.12
N SER A 70 -16.89 0.12 -6.31
CA SER A 70 -15.52 -0.37 -6.10
C SER A 70 -15.48 -1.72 -5.41
N LEU A 71 -16.23 -1.90 -4.32
CA LEU A 71 -16.27 -3.16 -3.57
C LEU A 71 -16.79 -4.33 -4.43
N GLU A 72 -17.79 -4.08 -5.28
CA GLU A 72 -18.30 -5.06 -6.26
C GLU A 72 -17.21 -5.52 -7.24
N GLN A 73 -16.25 -4.66 -7.60
CA GLN A 73 -15.14 -5.03 -8.49
C GLN A 73 -14.02 -5.78 -7.76
N VAL A 74 -13.95 -5.70 -6.43
CA VAL A 74 -12.81 -6.19 -5.64
C VAL A 74 -13.12 -7.49 -4.92
N VAL A 75 -14.32 -7.63 -4.33
CA VAL A 75 -14.63 -8.77 -3.46
C VAL A 75 -14.92 -10.03 -4.30
N GLY A 76 -13.99 -10.97 -4.31
CA GLY A 76 -14.20 -12.31 -4.87
C GLY A 76 -14.23 -12.39 -6.40
N THR A 77 -13.95 -11.30 -7.11
CA THR A 77 -13.98 -11.24 -8.57
C THR A 77 -12.61 -11.52 -9.22
N CYS A 78 -12.60 -11.86 -10.50
CA CYS A 78 -11.37 -11.93 -11.29
C CYS A 78 -10.75 -10.55 -11.59
N GLY A 79 -11.51 -9.46 -11.43
CA GLY A 79 -11.08 -8.08 -11.67
C GLY A 79 -10.24 -7.48 -10.54
N ALA A 80 -10.32 -8.05 -9.33
CA ALA A 80 -9.69 -7.50 -8.13
C ALA A 80 -8.20 -7.16 -8.31
N PRO A 81 -7.33 -8.03 -8.88
CA PRO A 81 -5.91 -7.71 -9.04
C PRO A 81 -5.66 -6.49 -9.94
N ALA A 82 -6.44 -6.33 -11.01
CA ALA A 82 -6.33 -5.19 -11.91
C ALA A 82 -6.84 -3.91 -11.25
N TRP A 83 -7.92 -4.01 -10.48
CA TRP A 83 -8.47 -2.90 -9.71
C TRP A 83 -7.45 -2.38 -8.68
N TYR A 84 -6.86 -3.26 -7.86
CA TYR A 84 -5.83 -2.88 -6.88
C TYR A 84 -4.63 -2.21 -7.54
N ARG A 85 -4.14 -2.74 -8.67
CA ARG A 85 -3.03 -2.10 -9.42
C ARG A 85 -3.37 -0.68 -9.86
N LYS A 86 -4.60 -0.45 -10.34
CA LYS A 86 -5.05 0.89 -10.74
C LYS A 86 -5.22 1.82 -9.53
N TYR A 87 -5.76 1.31 -8.43
CA TYR A 87 -5.88 2.04 -7.17
C TYR A 87 -4.52 2.51 -6.65
N LEU A 88 -3.54 1.60 -6.57
CA LEU A 88 -2.18 1.89 -6.11
C LEU A 88 -1.47 2.89 -7.04
N LEU A 89 -1.63 2.77 -8.36
CA LEU A 89 -1.10 3.75 -9.31
C LEU A 89 -1.73 5.14 -9.11
N GLY A 90 -3.04 5.20 -8.90
CA GLY A 90 -3.75 6.44 -8.60
C GLY A 90 -3.25 7.07 -7.31
N TYR A 91 -3.10 6.28 -6.26
CA TYR A 91 -2.64 6.73 -4.95
C TYR A 91 -1.19 7.25 -5.01
N GLU A 92 -0.29 6.52 -5.69
CA GLU A 92 1.09 6.96 -5.92
C GLU A 92 1.13 8.30 -6.66
N ASN A 93 0.34 8.45 -7.73
CA ASN A 93 0.27 9.71 -8.47
C ASN A 93 -0.28 10.86 -7.61
N MET A 94 -1.25 10.59 -6.73
CA MET A 94 -1.73 11.56 -5.75
C MET A 94 -0.60 12.01 -4.84
N LEU A 95 0.14 11.09 -4.20
CA LEU A 95 1.27 11.45 -3.32
C LEU A 95 2.31 12.33 -4.03
N ARG A 96 2.68 11.94 -5.27
CA ARG A 96 3.66 12.66 -6.09
C ARG A 96 3.17 14.04 -6.54
N SER A 97 1.86 14.29 -6.49
CA SER A 97 1.25 15.57 -6.88
C SER A 97 1.13 16.56 -5.71
N LEU A 98 1.25 16.10 -4.46
CA LEU A 98 1.08 16.96 -3.28
C LEU A 98 2.19 17.99 -3.13
N ASP A 99 3.38 17.71 -3.67
CA ASP A 99 4.55 18.57 -3.60
C ASP A 99 5.58 18.17 -4.66
N SER A 100 6.31 19.14 -5.22
CA SER A 100 7.39 18.83 -6.17
C SER A 100 8.50 17.96 -5.57
N THR A 101 8.71 18.02 -4.26
CA THR A 101 9.70 17.18 -3.58
C THR A 101 9.34 15.69 -3.60
N PHE A 102 8.06 15.34 -3.75
CA PHE A 102 7.59 13.95 -3.84
C PHE A 102 7.63 13.41 -5.27
N SER A 103 8.15 14.16 -6.25
CA SER A 103 8.09 13.79 -7.67
C SER A 103 8.70 12.45 -8.03
N ASP A 104 9.59 11.91 -7.19
CA ASP A 104 10.29 10.64 -7.42
C ASP A 104 9.94 9.56 -6.39
N LEU A 105 8.90 9.80 -5.58
CA LEU A 105 8.35 8.79 -4.68
C LEU A 105 7.79 7.59 -5.47
N THR A 106 8.00 6.41 -4.91
CA THR A 106 7.33 5.16 -5.28
C THR A 106 6.64 4.56 -4.06
N LEU A 107 5.59 3.77 -4.26
CA LEU A 107 4.98 3.01 -3.15
C LEU A 107 5.87 1.83 -2.74
N PRO A 108 6.19 1.66 -1.45
CA PRO A 108 6.85 0.44 -0.98
C PRO A 108 5.89 -0.76 -1.05
N TYR A 109 6.42 -1.96 -0.89
CA TYR A 109 5.63 -3.12 -0.51
C TYR A 109 6.12 -3.69 0.83
N TRP A 110 5.21 -4.34 1.55
CA TRP A 110 5.51 -5.05 2.78
C TRP A 110 5.88 -6.48 2.44
N ASP A 111 7.13 -6.86 2.69
CA ASP A 111 7.57 -8.24 2.54
C ASP A 111 7.18 -9.06 3.79
N ILE A 112 5.90 -9.42 3.84
CA ILE A 112 5.31 -10.23 4.90
C ILE A 112 6.01 -11.59 5.08
N PHE A 113 6.57 -12.15 4.01
CA PHE A 113 7.24 -13.45 4.05
C PHE A 113 8.64 -13.35 4.65
N GLU A 114 9.38 -12.27 4.35
CA GLU A 114 10.64 -11.95 5.01
C GLU A 114 10.43 -11.71 6.51
N ASP A 115 9.40 -10.94 6.89
CA ASP A 115 9.11 -10.68 8.30
C ASP A 115 8.61 -11.94 9.04
N ALA A 116 7.86 -12.81 8.37
CA ALA A 116 7.50 -14.12 8.90
C ALA A 116 8.73 -15.03 9.10
N ALA A 117 9.69 -15.01 8.18
CA ALA A 117 10.94 -15.76 8.30
C ALA A 117 11.77 -15.28 9.51
N LYS A 118 11.83 -13.96 9.75
CA LYS A 118 12.51 -13.39 10.94
C LYS A 118 11.90 -13.89 12.23
N ARG A 119 10.58 -13.99 12.31
CA ARG A 119 9.86 -14.42 13.52
C ARG A 119 10.14 -15.87 13.92
N ILE A 120 10.36 -16.76 12.94
CA ILE A 120 10.71 -18.17 13.21
C ILE A 120 12.22 -18.41 13.30
N SER A 121 13.04 -17.39 13.03
CA SER A 121 14.48 -17.53 13.09
C SER A 121 14.98 -17.55 14.53
N THR A 122 15.91 -18.45 14.84
CA THR A 122 16.62 -18.45 16.13
C THR A 122 17.68 -17.34 16.22
N SER A 123 17.97 -16.65 15.11
CA SER A 123 18.99 -15.59 15.03
C SER A 123 18.44 -14.17 15.17
N THR A 124 17.12 -13.99 15.30
CA THR A 124 16.48 -12.67 15.34
C THR A 124 15.58 -12.57 16.55
N THR A 125 15.84 -11.59 17.40
CA THR A 125 14.97 -11.26 18.54
C THR A 125 13.96 -10.21 18.12
N CYS A 126 12.76 -10.65 17.72
CA CYS A 126 11.62 -9.79 17.51
C CYS A 126 10.36 -10.50 18.06
N ASN A 127 9.40 -9.74 18.57
CA ASN A 127 8.19 -10.30 19.18
C ASN A 127 6.92 -9.73 18.51
N GLY A 128 5.91 -10.57 18.29
CA GLY A 128 4.67 -10.17 17.61
C GLY A 128 4.87 -9.82 16.12
N ILE A 129 3.82 -9.28 15.50
CA ILE A 129 3.89 -8.88 14.08
C ILE A 129 4.62 -7.55 13.92
N GLU A 130 4.31 -6.57 14.77
CA GLU A 130 4.96 -5.26 14.74
C GLU A 130 6.44 -5.38 15.06
N GLY A 131 6.82 -6.15 16.08
CA GLY A 131 8.22 -6.26 16.50
C GLY A 131 9.15 -6.75 15.39
N CYS A 132 8.65 -7.62 14.51
CA CYS A 132 9.37 -8.19 13.38
C CYS A 132 9.22 -7.40 12.08
N SER A 133 8.34 -6.40 12.03
CA SER A 133 8.03 -5.65 10.82
C SER A 133 8.39 -4.17 10.93
N PRO A 134 9.50 -3.73 10.31
CA PRO A 134 9.90 -2.32 10.34
C PRO A 134 8.86 -1.38 9.72
N ILE A 135 8.06 -1.84 8.75
CA ILE A 135 7.03 -0.98 8.14
C ILE A 135 5.89 -0.69 9.11
N LEU A 136 5.44 -1.67 9.88
CA LEU A 136 4.37 -1.48 10.87
C LEU A 136 4.79 -0.46 11.94
N LYS A 137 6.03 -0.58 12.44
CA LYS A 137 6.62 0.39 13.38
C LYS A 137 6.72 1.78 12.77
N ASP A 138 7.30 1.89 11.58
CA ASP A 138 7.53 3.19 10.92
C ASP A 138 6.20 3.88 10.54
N LEU A 139 5.12 3.11 10.31
CA LEU A 139 3.75 3.63 10.10
C LEU A 139 2.98 3.92 11.40
N GLY A 140 3.63 3.86 12.56
CA GLY A 140 3.07 4.31 13.84
C GLY A 140 2.66 3.22 14.82
N GLY A 141 2.91 1.94 14.49
CA GLY A 141 2.62 0.80 15.37
C GLY A 141 1.15 0.65 15.75
N CYS A 142 0.86 -0.17 16.76
CA CYS A 142 -0.48 -0.40 17.28
C CYS A 142 -0.76 0.20 18.66
N GLU A 143 0.23 0.78 19.33
CA GLU A 143 0.07 1.26 20.71
C GLU A 143 -0.76 2.53 20.80
N GLY A 144 -1.66 2.59 21.77
CA GLY A 144 -2.54 3.73 22.03
C GLY A 144 -3.65 3.38 23.02
N PRO A 145 -4.49 4.36 23.42
CA PRO A 145 -5.63 4.06 24.27
C PRO A 145 -6.62 3.14 23.55
N GLU A 146 -7.17 2.17 24.29
CA GLU A 146 -8.21 1.27 23.80
C GLU A 146 -9.47 2.07 23.42
N LEU A 147 -10.06 1.72 22.27
CA LEU A 147 -11.29 2.30 21.78
C LEU A 147 -12.48 1.47 22.23
N LEU A 148 -13.53 2.14 22.70
CA LEU A 148 -14.82 1.50 22.91
C LEU A 148 -15.37 0.98 21.57
N PRO A 149 -15.92 -0.24 21.51
CA PRO A 149 -16.52 -0.79 20.31
C PRO A 149 -17.52 0.14 19.65
N GLY A 150 -17.33 0.42 18.36
CA GLY A 150 -18.19 1.29 17.55
C GLY A 150 -18.06 2.80 17.81
N ALA A 151 -17.19 3.23 18.72
CA ALA A 151 -16.99 4.66 19.02
C ALA A 151 -16.21 5.41 17.92
N TYR A 152 -15.43 4.69 17.13
CA TYR A 152 -14.69 5.23 16.00
C TYR A 152 -15.43 4.90 14.70
N VAL A 153 -15.70 5.89 13.85
CA VAL A 153 -16.45 5.72 12.61
C VAL A 153 -15.67 6.30 11.43
N VAL A 154 -15.42 5.48 10.41
CA VAL A 154 -14.75 5.87 9.16
C VAL A 154 -15.74 5.78 8.02
N ASN A 155 -16.12 6.90 7.41
CA ASN A 155 -17.05 6.94 6.28
C ASN A 155 -18.35 6.12 6.50
N GLY A 156 -18.91 6.17 7.70
CA GLY A 156 -20.12 5.42 8.08
C GLY A 156 -19.88 3.97 8.55
N GLU A 157 -18.67 3.44 8.43
CA GLU A 157 -18.28 2.15 8.99
C GLU A 157 -17.86 2.32 10.45
N ALA A 158 -18.55 1.63 11.36
CA ALA A 158 -18.19 1.60 12.77
C ALA A 158 -17.09 0.56 13.01
N ILE A 159 -16.01 0.97 13.67
CA ILE A 159 -14.87 0.10 13.93
C ILE A 159 -15.14 -0.77 15.18
N PRO A 160 -14.97 -2.10 15.09
CA PRO A 160 -15.43 -3.02 16.14
C PRO A 160 -14.61 -2.95 17.43
N SER A 161 -13.29 -2.78 17.35
CA SER A 161 -12.39 -2.69 18.51
C SER A 161 -11.02 -2.15 18.08
N GLY A 162 -10.08 -2.06 19.01
CA GLY A 162 -8.68 -1.75 18.73
C GLY A 162 -8.13 -0.60 19.55
N ASN A 163 -6.85 -0.34 19.37
CA ASN A 163 -6.11 0.73 19.99
C ASN A 163 -6.03 1.92 19.05
N CYS A 164 -6.15 3.12 19.60
CA CYS A 164 -6.01 4.39 18.89
C CYS A 164 -4.52 4.70 18.68
N ALA A 165 -3.90 4.05 17.69
CA ALA A 165 -2.49 4.23 17.37
C ALA A 165 -2.20 5.65 16.89
N ASN A 166 -1.35 6.37 17.61
CA ASN A 166 -1.22 7.83 17.49
C ASN A 166 0.23 8.31 17.30
N SER A 167 1.10 7.45 16.80
CA SER A 167 2.51 7.76 16.50
C SER A 167 2.75 7.82 14.99
N SER A 168 3.83 8.51 14.57
CA SER A 168 4.19 8.67 13.14
C SER A 168 3.00 9.16 12.31
N VAL A 169 2.82 8.64 11.09
CA VAL A 169 1.72 8.96 10.18
C VAL A 169 0.34 8.77 10.81
N ALA A 170 0.17 7.81 11.73
CA ALA A 170 -1.13 7.55 12.35
C ALA A 170 -1.66 8.78 13.13
N ALA A 171 -0.75 9.59 13.69
CA ALA A 171 -1.04 10.84 14.38
C ALA A 171 -1.65 11.94 13.49
N HIS A 172 -1.57 11.79 12.17
CA HIS A 172 -2.02 12.79 11.19
C HIS A 172 -3.38 12.46 10.58
N THR A 173 -3.98 11.33 10.98
CA THR A 173 -5.21 10.81 10.38
C THR A 173 -6.43 11.55 10.89
N CYS A 174 -7.31 11.94 9.97
CA CYS A 174 -8.59 12.56 10.28
C CYS A 174 -9.71 11.85 9.50
N THR A 175 -10.83 11.54 10.14
CA THR A 175 -12.00 10.98 9.46
C THR A 175 -12.74 12.01 8.60
N ASN A 176 -12.61 13.30 8.93
CA ASN A 176 -13.11 14.43 8.14
C ASN A 176 -12.40 15.75 8.52
N HIS A 177 -12.65 16.82 7.77
CA HIS A 177 -12.00 18.12 7.99
C HIS A 177 -12.37 18.82 9.32
N LYS A 178 -13.48 18.43 9.98
CA LYS A 178 -13.96 19.06 11.23
C LYS A 178 -13.52 18.29 12.48
N LYS A 179 -13.25 16.99 12.35
CA LYS A 179 -12.86 16.11 13.43
C LYS A 179 -11.62 15.34 13.00
N CYS A 180 -10.51 15.63 13.66
CA CYS A 180 -9.27 14.91 13.47
C CYS A 180 -8.97 14.12 14.74
N GLU A 181 -9.20 12.82 14.69
CA GLU A 181 -8.97 11.89 15.79
C GLU A 181 -7.47 11.74 16.09
N LYS A 182 -6.60 12.02 15.11
CA LYS A 182 -5.13 11.91 15.25
C LYS A 182 -4.68 10.51 15.69
N CYS A 183 -5.42 9.51 15.26
CA CYS A 183 -5.04 8.12 15.44
C CYS A 183 -5.76 7.22 14.44
N ILE A 184 -5.21 6.02 14.27
CA ILE A 184 -5.78 4.94 13.47
C ILE A 184 -6.16 3.80 14.41
N PRO A 185 -7.42 3.32 14.40
CA PRO A 185 -7.78 2.10 15.12
C PRO A 185 -7.04 0.89 14.58
N ARG A 186 -6.21 0.24 15.40
CA ARG A 186 -5.43 -0.96 15.04
C ARG A 186 -5.61 -2.05 16.08
N GLY A 187 -5.61 -3.31 15.66
CA GLY A 187 -5.53 -4.45 16.58
C GLY A 187 -4.19 -4.47 17.34
N ASP A 188 -4.09 -5.30 18.37
CA ASP A 188 -2.83 -5.46 19.11
C ASP A 188 -1.84 -6.31 18.32
N TRP A 189 -0.78 -5.66 17.83
CA TRP A 189 0.28 -6.27 17.03
C TRP A 189 1.45 -6.79 17.88
N GLY A 190 1.43 -6.51 19.19
CA GLY A 190 2.45 -6.91 20.17
C GLY A 190 2.26 -8.31 20.75
N ILE A 191 1.12 -8.96 20.47
CA ILE A 191 0.81 -10.30 20.96
C ILE A 191 1.85 -11.30 20.42
N GLY A 192 2.69 -11.79 21.33
CA GLY A 192 3.90 -12.55 21.01
C GLY A 192 3.71 -14.03 20.72
N ASP A 193 2.55 -14.59 21.10
CA ASP A 193 2.46 -16.04 21.32
C ASP A 193 1.45 -16.75 20.41
N SER A 194 0.75 -16.03 19.53
CA SER A 194 -0.29 -16.61 18.68
C SER A 194 -0.37 -15.93 17.33
N SER A 195 -0.46 -16.73 16.27
CA SER A 195 -0.74 -16.37 14.85
C SER A 195 0.48 -16.30 13.90
N LEU A 196 1.28 -17.37 13.84
CA LEU A 196 1.89 -17.73 12.54
C LEU A 196 0.75 -18.16 11.60
N GLU A 197 0.02 -17.20 11.04
CA GLU A 197 -1.10 -17.53 10.15
C GLU A 197 -0.60 -18.00 8.78
N PHE A 198 0.60 -17.56 8.39
CA PHE A 198 1.31 -18.11 7.23
C PHE A 198 2.83 -18.04 7.41
N GLY A 199 3.52 -19.11 7.01
CA GLY A 199 4.97 -19.23 7.07
C GLY A 199 5.65 -18.67 5.81
N PRO A 200 6.99 -18.62 5.79
CA PRO A 200 7.74 -18.13 4.61
C PRO A 200 7.52 -18.99 3.36
N THR A 201 7.06 -20.24 3.52
CA THR A 201 6.77 -21.16 2.41
C THR A 201 5.37 -20.98 1.82
N THR A 202 4.48 -20.21 2.46
CA THR A 202 3.07 -20.13 2.05
C THR A 202 2.92 -19.74 0.59
N PHE A 203 3.64 -18.72 0.11
CA PHE A 203 3.54 -18.30 -1.28
C PHE A 203 3.92 -19.40 -2.29
N ALA A 204 4.98 -20.17 -1.99
CA ALA A 204 5.40 -21.31 -2.81
C ALA A 204 4.32 -22.41 -2.81
N ASP A 205 3.68 -22.66 -1.67
CA ASP A 205 2.56 -23.59 -1.57
C ASP A 205 1.33 -23.14 -2.38
N LEU A 206 1.02 -21.83 -2.38
CA LEU A 206 -0.09 -21.28 -3.18
C LEU A 206 0.18 -21.45 -4.68
N ILE A 207 1.41 -21.15 -5.14
CA ILE A 207 1.82 -21.37 -6.53
C ILE A 207 1.73 -22.86 -6.90
N ARG A 208 2.20 -23.75 -6.03
CA ARG A 208 2.12 -25.20 -6.25
C ARG A 208 0.67 -25.67 -6.41
N ARG A 209 -0.23 -25.23 -5.52
CA ARG A 209 -1.68 -25.53 -5.60
C ARG A 209 -2.29 -25.01 -6.90
N ALA A 210 -1.99 -23.76 -7.25
CA ALA A 210 -2.45 -23.15 -8.50
C ALA A 210 -1.94 -23.91 -9.74
N SER A 211 -0.66 -24.30 -9.77
CA SER A 211 -0.09 -25.06 -10.88
C SER A 211 -0.66 -26.47 -11.02
N SER A 212 -1.17 -27.04 -9.93
CA SER A 212 -1.81 -28.36 -9.89
C SER A 212 -3.31 -28.29 -10.25
N ALA A 213 -3.87 -27.09 -10.45
CA ALA A 213 -5.26 -26.91 -10.81
C ALA A 213 -5.50 -27.35 -12.27
N ASN A 214 -5.98 -28.57 -12.45
CA ASN A 214 -6.29 -29.18 -13.75
C ASN A 214 -7.69 -28.80 -14.27
N GLY A 215 -7.98 -27.50 -14.38
CA GLY A 215 -9.25 -27.01 -14.89
C GLY A 215 -9.30 -27.01 -16.43
N THR A 216 -9.97 -27.99 -17.03
CA THR A 216 -10.43 -27.89 -18.42
C THR A 216 -11.57 -26.87 -18.49
N SER A 217 -11.46 -25.97 -19.46
CA SER A 217 -12.31 -24.81 -19.69
C SER A 217 -13.76 -25.19 -20.00
N SER A 218 -14.59 -25.23 -18.96
CA SER A 218 -16.05 -24.96 -19.04
C SER A 218 -16.69 -24.75 -17.67
N SER A 219 -16.04 -25.18 -16.58
CA SER A 219 -16.45 -24.91 -15.18
C SER A 219 -15.33 -25.11 -14.14
N GLY A 220 -14.11 -25.46 -14.56
CA GLY A 220 -12.95 -25.63 -13.68
C GLY A 220 -12.19 -24.33 -13.48
N ALA A 221 -11.83 -24.02 -12.23
CA ALA A 221 -10.98 -22.87 -11.91
C ALA A 221 -9.63 -22.97 -12.65
N SER A 222 -9.27 -21.95 -13.42
CA SER A 222 -7.95 -21.88 -14.05
C SER A 222 -6.86 -21.78 -12.97
N ALA A 223 -5.61 -22.07 -13.32
CA ALA A 223 -4.47 -21.86 -12.40
C ALA A 223 -4.46 -20.42 -11.83
N MET A 224 -4.82 -19.43 -12.64
CA MET A 224 -4.91 -18.03 -12.20
C MET A 224 -6.09 -17.75 -11.27
N ASP A 225 -7.26 -18.36 -11.52
CA ASP A 225 -8.41 -18.19 -10.60
C ASP A 225 -8.14 -18.89 -9.26
N THR A 226 -7.51 -20.06 -9.29
CA THR A 226 -7.05 -20.76 -8.09
C THR A 226 -6.03 -19.92 -7.33
N LEU A 227 -4.97 -19.43 -7.98
CA LEU A 227 -3.97 -18.59 -7.32
C LEU A 227 -4.59 -17.36 -6.67
N ARG A 228 -5.51 -16.69 -7.38
CA ARG A 228 -6.21 -15.52 -6.86
C ARG A 228 -7.01 -15.84 -5.59
N LYS A 229 -7.82 -16.91 -5.61
CA LYS A 229 -8.64 -17.32 -4.46
C LYS A 229 -7.76 -17.70 -3.27
N GLU A 230 -6.69 -18.44 -3.52
CA GLU A 230 -5.73 -18.86 -2.48
C GLU A 230 -5.02 -17.65 -1.88
N VAL A 231 -4.52 -16.70 -2.68
CA VAL A 231 -3.91 -15.46 -2.17
C VAL A 231 -4.91 -14.65 -1.36
N GLN A 232 -6.15 -14.51 -1.85
CA GLN A 232 -7.19 -13.78 -1.15
C GLN A 232 -7.51 -14.42 0.21
N ASN A 233 -7.71 -15.74 0.26
CA ASN A 233 -8.18 -16.41 1.46
C ASN A 233 -7.07 -16.72 2.48
N SER A 234 -5.86 -17.02 2.01
CA SER A 234 -4.76 -17.47 2.88
C SER A 234 -3.76 -16.39 3.25
N VAL A 235 -3.77 -15.24 2.55
CA VAL A 235 -2.85 -14.13 2.83
C VAL A 235 -3.64 -12.85 3.10
N GLN A 236 -4.48 -12.43 2.16
CA GLN A 236 -5.17 -11.16 2.29
C GLN A 236 -6.12 -11.14 3.49
N LEU A 237 -7.15 -12.00 3.53
CA LEU A 237 -8.14 -12.02 4.62
C LEU A 237 -7.51 -12.29 5.99
N THR A 238 -6.45 -13.09 5.99
CA THR A 238 -5.62 -13.39 7.15
C THR A 238 -4.97 -12.13 7.71
N ILE A 239 -4.25 -11.35 6.87
CA ILE A 239 -3.70 -10.04 7.29
C ILE A 239 -4.79 -9.05 7.68
N HIS A 240 -5.95 -9.06 7.01
CA HIS A 240 -7.11 -8.26 7.42
C HIS A 240 -7.51 -8.54 8.88
N SER A 241 -7.68 -9.82 9.22
CA SER A 241 -8.03 -10.24 10.58
C SER A 241 -6.92 -9.95 11.59
N LEU A 242 -5.66 -10.18 11.21
CA LEU A 242 -4.52 -10.05 12.10
C LEU A 242 -4.23 -8.60 12.50
N LEU A 243 -4.34 -7.68 11.54
CA LEU A 243 -4.09 -6.27 11.83
C LEU A 243 -5.26 -5.62 12.58
N GLY A 244 -6.48 -6.16 12.47
CA GLY A 244 -7.66 -5.75 13.25
C GLY A 244 -8.04 -4.28 13.07
N GLY A 245 -8.96 -3.80 13.91
CA GLY A 245 -9.30 -2.38 13.98
C GLY A 245 -9.94 -1.87 12.70
N ALA A 246 -9.43 -0.77 12.13
CA ALA A 246 -9.93 -0.30 10.84
C ALA A 246 -9.65 -1.32 9.72
N TYR A 247 -8.55 -2.07 9.83
CA TYR A 247 -8.04 -2.94 8.79
C TYR A 247 -8.91 -4.18 8.54
N GLU A 248 -9.59 -4.70 9.54
CA GLU A 248 -10.49 -5.87 9.39
C GLU A 248 -11.86 -5.53 8.76
N THR A 249 -12.15 -4.25 8.57
CA THR A 249 -13.47 -3.76 8.13
C THR A 249 -13.48 -3.33 6.66
N ARG A 250 -14.63 -2.82 6.19
CA ARG A 250 -14.70 -2.15 4.88
C ARG A 250 -13.82 -0.92 4.78
N ALA A 251 -13.43 -0.33 5.92
CA ALA A 251 -12.55 0.83 5.98
C ALA A 251 -11.05 0.47 5.94
N ALA A 252 -10.66 -0.73 5.50
CA ALA A 252 -9.26 -1.17 5.57
C ALA A 252 -8.23 -0.23 4.92
N SER A 253 -8.61 0.45 3.85
CA SER A 253 -7.76 1.44 3.15
C SER A 253 -7.56 2.75 3.92
N PHE A 254 -8.19 2.91 5.08
CA PHE A 254 -7.93 3.98 6.04
C PHE A 254 -6.61 3.78 6.81
N ASP A 255 -6.12 2.55 6.91
CA ASP A 255 -4.77 2.31 7.41
C ASP A 255 -3.78 2.37 6.23
N PRO A 256 -2.72 3.21 6.29
CA PRO A 256 -1.75 3.32 5.20
C PRO A 256 -0.98 2.02 4.91
N ILE A 257 -0.97 1.03 5.81
CA ILE A 257 -0.38 -0.28 5.50
C ILE A 257 -1.06 -0.98 4.32
N PHE A 258 -2.34 -0.66 4.05
CA PHE A 258 -3.11 -1.15 2.91
C PHE A 258 -2.42 -0.95 1.57
N LEU A 259 -1.61 0.10 1.44
CA LEU A 259 -0.92 0.44 0.18
C LEU A 259 0.29 -0.46 -0.09
N SER A 260 0.82 -1.05 0.99
CA SER A 260 2.03 -1.86 0.98
C SER A 260 1.71 -3.35 1.07
N HIS A 261 0.56 -3.71 1.64
CA HIS A 261 -0.03 -5.04 1.58
C HIS A 261 -0.47 -5.39 0.15
#